data_AF-A0A061HN91-F1
#
_entry.id   AF-A0A061HN91-F1
#
_cell.length_a   1.000
_cell.length_b   1.000
_cell.length_c   1.000
_cell.angle_alpha   90.00
_cell.angle_beta   90.00
_cell.angle_gamma   90.00
#
_symmetry.space_group_name_H-M   'P 1'
#
loop_
_entity.id
_entity.type
_entity.pdbx_description
1 polymer ?
#
loop_
_entity_poly.entity_id
_entity_poly.type
_entity_poly.pdbx_seq_one_letter_code
_entity_poly.pdbx_strand_id
1 'polypeptide(L)'
;MAEPQHVIKTEIQTLTPIPPTDTSDIKYGGFTRFEIELEFVQALASPLYLNHLASQKYFENPAFIAYLQYLQYWSRPPYSQFLTYPGPTLKNLELLQQERFRTDILSPEIVKMMVEEGIKICAEGPSASCETTKGTQENPKIP
;
A
#
# COMPACT_ATOMS: atom_id res chain seq x y z
N MET A 1 47.15 -30.16 -16.76
CA MET A 1 45.88 -30.03 -17.50
C MET A 1 44.92 -31.08 -16.98
N ALA A 2 43.94 -30.67 -16.17
CA ALA A 2 42.67 -31.33 -15.91
C ALA A 2 41.97 -30.56 -14.77
N GLU A 3 40.99 -29.73 -15.13
CA GLU A 3 40.04 -29.12 -14.18
C GLU A 3 39.06 -30.19 -13.67
N PRO A 4 38.66 -30.17 -12.39
CA PRO A 4 37.43 -30.81 -11.96
C PRO A 4 36.30 -29.78 -11.98
N GLN A 5 35.24 -30.09 -12.73
CA GLN A 5 34.03 -29.29 -12.81
C GLN A 5 33.24 -29.37 -11.50
N HIS A 6 32.89 -28.21 -10.93
CA HIS A 6 31.90 -28.13 -9.86
C HIS A 6 30.51 -27.90 -10.47
N VAL A 7 29.68 -28.93 -10.31
CA VAL A 7 28.27 -29.00 -10.68
C VAL A 7 27.50 -27.94 -9.89
N ILE A 8 27.02 -26.89 -10.56
CA ILE A 8 26.08 -25.93 -9.97
C ILE A 8 24.71 -26.62 -9.91
N LYS A 9 24.42 -27.22 -8.76
CA LYS A 9 23.09 -27.74 -8.45
C LYS A 9 22.18 -26.56 -8.19
N THR A 10 21.18 -26.41 -9.07
CA THR A 10 20.08 -25.45 -8.96
C THR A 10 19.39 -25.61 -7.61
N GLU A 11 19.75 -24.77 -6.64
CA GLU A 11 19.00 -24.61 -5.41
C GLU A 11 18.00 -23.48 -5.63
N ILE A 12 16.74 -23.87 -5.85
CA ILE A 12 15.59 -22.97 -5.80
C ILE A 12 15.44 -22.59 -4.33
N GLN A 13 16.16 -21.54 -3.92
CA GLN A 13 16.07 -20.99 -2.59
C GLN A 13 14.72 -20.27 -2.49
N THR A 14 13.87 -20.78 -1.59
CA THR A 14 12.66 -20.13 -1.10
C THR A 14 13.01 -18.69 -0.69
N LEU A 15 12.59 -17.71 -1.48
CA LEU A 15 12.85 -16.29 -1.24
C LEU A 15 12.01 -15.81 -0.05
N THR A 16 12.52 -16.05 1.16
CA THR A 16 12.23 -15.19 2.31
C THR A 16 12.64 -13.76 1.96
N PRO A 17 11.87 -12.72 2.36
CA PRO A 17 12.28 -11.33 2.20
C PRO A 17 13.65 -11.15 2.86
N ILE A 18 14.65 -10.82 2.06
CA ILE A 18 16.04 -10.70 2.50
C ILE A 18 16.06 -9.65 3.62
N PRO A 19 16.50 -9.98 4.85
CA PRO A 19 16.71 -8.96 5.88
C PRO A 19 17.72 -7.93 5.36
N PRO A 20 17.69 -6.67 5.82
CA PRO A 20 18.58 -5.62 5.34
C PRO A 20 20.03 -5.94 5.70
N THR A 21 20.70 -6.74 4.87
CA THR A 21 22.15 -6.89 4.87
C THR A 21 22.74 -5.64 4.25
N ASP A 22 23.61 -4.94 5.00
CA ASP A 22 24.39 -3.75 4.63
C ASP A 22 24.55 -3.55 3.11
N THR A 23 23.61 -2.82 2.53
CA THR A 23 23.62 -2.37 1.13
C THR A 23 23.59 -0.85 1.15
N SER A 24 24.38 -0.22 2.02
CA SER A 24 24.38 1.22 2.24
C SER A 24 24.84 2.04 1.03
N ASP A 25 25.50 1.40 0.06
CA ASP A 25 26.22 2.11 -1.01
C ASP A 25 25.75 1.81 -2.44
N ILE A 26 24.73 0.94 -2.62
CA ILE A 26 24.16 0.71 -3.95
C ILE A 26 23.11 1.79 -4.21
N LYS A 27 23.52 2.84 -4.91
CA LYS A 27 22.65 3.89 -5.41
C LYS A 27 22.05 3.48 -6.74
N TYR A 28 20.74 3.31 -6.80
CA TYR A 28 20.01 3.08 -8.05
C TYR A 28 19.64 4.42 -8.65
N GLY A 29 20.32 4.82 -9.73
CA GLY A 29 20.09 6.13 -10.35
C GLY A 29 20.38 7.32 -9.41
N GLY A 30 21.22 7.13 -8.39
CA GLY A 30 21.52 8.14 -7.38
C GLY A 30 20.72 8.03 -6.08
N PHE A 31 19.66 7.22 -6.06
CA PHE A 31 18.80 7.04 -4.90
C PHE A 31 19.11 5.77 -4.13
N THR A 32 18.99 5.85 -2.81
CA THR A 32 19.03 4.69 -1.93
C THR A 32 17.77 3.86 -2.11
N ARG A 33 17.86 2.57 -1.75
CA ARG A 33 16.69 1.69 -1.74
C ARG A 33 15.56 2.24 -0.87
N PHE A 34 15.90 2.87 0.26
CA PHE A 34 14.95 3.51 1.15
C PHE A 34 14.15 4.63 0.45
N GLU A 35 14.83 5.54 -0.25
CA GLU A 35 14.18 6.63 -0.98
C GLU A 35 13.27 6.11 -2.08
N ILE A 36 13.69 5.04 -2.77
CA ILE A 36 12.89 4.41 -3.82
C ILE A 36 11.63 3.76 -3.23
N GLU A 37 11.79 3.01 -2.13
CA GLU A 37 10.66 2.39 -1.43
C GLU A 37 9.71 3.46 -0.89
N LEU A 38 10.23 4.58 -0.36
CA LEU A 38 9.44 5.69 0.15
C LEU A 38 8.60 6.35 -0.96
N GLU A 39 9.22 6.70 -2.09
CA GLU A 39 8.51 7.29 -3.23
C GLU A 39 7.46 6.33 -3.79
N PHE A 40 7.80 5.04 -3.89
CA PHE A 40 6.87 4.01 -4.33
C PHE A 40 5.65 3.90 -3.39
N VAL A 41 5.88 3.86 -2.08
CA VAL A 41 4.80 3.75 -1.08
C VAL A 41 3.91 4.99 -1.12
N GLN A 42 4.47 6.19 -1.24
CA GLN A 42 3.68 7.41 -1.40
C GLN A 42 2.86 7.41 -2.69
N ALA A 43 3.36 6.83 -3.78
CA ALA A 43 2.59 6.69 -5.02
C ALA A 43 1.34 5.80 -4.85
N LEU A 44 1.36 4.83 -3.93
CA LEU A 44 0.20 3.97 -3.62
C LEU A 44 -0.98 4.75 -3.00
N ALA A 45 -0.75 5.98 -2.51
CA ALA A 45 -1.83 6.86 -2.06
C ALA A 45 -2.78 7.24 -3.20
N SER A 46 -2.32 7.24 -4.45
CA SER A 46 -3.11 7.63 -5.62
C SER A 46 -3.94 6.47 -6.17
N PRO A 47 -5.29 6.55 -6.17
CA PRO A 47 -6.15 5.50 -6.73
C PRO A 47 -5.91 5.24 -8.22
N LEU A 48 -5.53 6.29 -8.97
CA LEU A 48 -5.19 6.19 -10.39
C LEU A 48 -3.94 5.33 -10.61
N TYR A 49 -2.95 5.46 -9.71
CA TYR A 49 -1.75 4.64 -9.76
C TYR A 49 -2.05 3.17 -9.45
N LEU A 50 -2.92 2.91 -8.47
CA LEU A 50 -3.38 1.54 -8.18
C LEU A 50 -4.10 0.91 -9.37
N ASN A 51 -4.96 1.66 -10.05
CA ASN A 51 -5.63 1.18 -11.26
C ASN A 51 -4.65 0.89 -12.39
N HIS A 52 -3.62 1.72 -12.57
CA HIS A 52 -2.54 1.45 -13.52
C HIS A 52 -1.81 0.14 -13.18
N LEU A 53 -1.44 -0.07 -11.91
CA LEU A 53 -0.80 -1.32 -11.47
C LEU A 53 -1.69 -2.56 -11.69
N ALA A 54 -3.00 -2.43 -11.43
CA ALA A 54 -3.97 -3.49 -11.70
C ALA A 54 -4.07 -3.81 -13.20
N SER A 55 -4.13 -2.78 -14.04
CA SER A 55 -4.20 -2.92 -15.50
C SER A 55 -2.96 -3.60 -16.09
N GLN A 56 -1.80 -3.40 -15.46
CA GLN A 56 -0.54 -4.08 -15.81
C GLN A 56 -0.38 -5.46 -15.15
N LYS A 57 -1.42 -5.96 -14.46
CA LYS A 57 -1.45 -7.29 -13.82
C LYS A 57 -0.39 -7.51 -12.75
N TYR A 58 0.14 -6.46 -12.14
CA TYR A 58 1.11 -6.61 -11.04
C TYR A 58 0.50 -7.35 -9.84
N PHE A 59 -0.80 -7.15 -9.58
CA PHE A 59 -1.51 -7.80 -8.48
C PHE A 59 -1.84 -9.29 -8.71
N GLU A 60 -1.61 -9.82 -9.92
CA GLU A 60 -1.71 -11.27 -10.19
C GLU A 60 -0.41 -12.01 -9.78
N ASN A 61 0.71 -11.29 -9.67
CA ASN A 61 2.00 -11.89 -9.35
C ASN A 61 2.18 -12.07 -7.82
N PRO A 62 2.33 -13.31 -7.32
CA PRO A 62 2.51 -13.58 -5.89
C PRO A 62 3.79 -12.95 -5.32
N ALA A 63 4.85 -12.80 -6.13
CA ALA A 63 6.07 -12.14 -5.70
C ALA A 63 5.83 -10.64 -5.40
N PHE A 64 4.99 -9.99 -6.20
CA PHE A 64 4.62 -8.59 -5.97
C PHE A 64 3.72 -8.43 -4.74
N ILE A 65 2.80 -9.37 -4.52
CA ILE A 65 1.98 -9.40 -3.31
C ILE A 65 2.85 -9.55 -2.05
N ALA A 66 3.84 -10.44 -2.07
CA ALA A 66 4.82 -10.58 -0.99
C ALA A 66 5.62 -9.29 -0.76
N TYR A 67 5.92 -8.55 -1.83
CA TYR A 67 6.56 -7.24 -1.72
C TYR A 67 5.65 -6.19 -1.07
N LEU A 68 4.35 -6.14 -1.41
CA LEU A 68 3.37 -5.28 -0.73
C LEU A 68 3.23 -5.64 0.76
N GLN A 69 3.33 -6.92 1.11
CA GLN A 69 3.36 -7.36 2.51
C GLN A 69 4.61 -6.86 3.23
N TYR A 70 5.77 -6.94 2.58
CA TYR A 70 7.01 -6.37 3.12
C TYR A 70 6.82 -4.88 3.42
N LEU A 71 6.27 -4.09 2.49
CA LEU A 71 6.04 -2.66 2.68
C LEU A 71 5.09 -2.29 3.83
N GLN A 72 4.38 -3.23 4.45
CA GLN A 72 3.58 -2.91 5.65
C GLN A 72 4.42 -2.42 6.83
N TYR A 73 5.75 -2.61 6.83
CA TYR A 73 6.62 -2.05 7.88
C TYR A 73 6.54 -0.52 7.96
N TRP A 74 6.17 0.17 6.87
CA TRP A 74 5.99 1.64 6.83
C TRP A 74 4.87 2.14 7.76
N SER A 75 3.95 1.26 8.18
CA SER A 75 2.92 1.59 9.18
C SER A 75 3.48 1.76 10.60
N ARG A 76 4.66 1.19 10.88
CA ARG A 76 5.24 1.18 12.23
C ARG A 76 6.14 2.40 12.45
N PRO A 77 6.10 3.04 13.63
CA PRO A 77 7.15 3.99 14.03
C PRO A 77 8.53 3.29 14.03
N PRO A 78 9.62 3.93 13.59
CA PRO A 78 9.77 5.34 13.19
C PRO A 78 9.45 5.62 11.71
N TYR A 79 9.13 4.62 10.89
CA TYR A 79 9.07 4.79 9.43
C TYR A 79 7.85 5.59 8.94
N SER A 80 6.74 5.50 9.67
CA SER A 80 5.51 6.23 9.35
C SER A 80 5.67 7.76 9.34
N GLN A 81 6.70 8.29 10.00
CA GLN A 81 6.96 9.74 10.06
C GLN A 81 7.49 10.32 8.73
N PHE A 82 8.03 9.47 7.85
CA PHE A 82 8.57 9.90 6.56
C PHE A 82 7.49 10.02 5.47
N LEU A 83 6.27 9.53 5.72
CA LEU A 83 5.17 9.60 4.77
C LEU A 83 4.54 11.00 4.79
N THR A 84 4.40 11.62 3.61
CA THR A 84 3.67 12.89 3.48
C THR A 84 2.18 12.74 3.82
N TYR A 85 1.58 11.62 3.42
CA TYR A 85 0.15 11.33 3.61
C TYR A 85 -0.05 9.92 4.18
N PRO A 86 0.20 9.70 5.48
CA PRO A 86 0.16 8.35 6.06
C PRO A 86 -1.25 7.73 5.97
N GLY A 87 -2.32 8.52 6.12
CA GLY A 87 -3.70 8.02 6.09
C GLY A 87 -4.08 7.29 4.79
N PRO A 88 -4.13 7.99 3.64
CA PRO A 88 -4.47 7.38 2.35
C PRO A 88 -3.50 6.26 1.95
N THR A 89 -2.21 6.47 2.18
CA THR A 89 -1.16 5.50 1.84
C THR A 89 -1.36 4.18 2.58
N LEU A 90 -1.51 4.23 3.91
CA LEU A 90 -1.65 3.03 4.73
C LEU A 90 -3.00 2.35 4.51
N LYS A 91 -4.08 3.13 4.35
CA LYS A 91 -5.41 2.60 4.01
C LYS A 91 -5.36 1.80 2.70
N ASN A 92 -4.77 2.38 1.65
CA ASN A 92 -4.65 1.69 0.36
C ASN A 92 -3.75 0.45 0.45
N LEU A 93 -2.64 0.54 1.18
CA LEU A 93 -1.74 -0.60 1.38
C LEU A 93 -2.43 -1.77 2.09
N GLU A 94 -3.31 -1.49 3.06
CA GLU A 94 -4.14 -2.48 3.74
C GLU A 94 -5.21 -3.07 2.79
N LEU A 95 -5.90 -2.23 2.03
CA LEU A 95 -6.89 -2.67 1.04
C LEU A 95 -6.27 -3.60 -0.02
N LEU A 96 -5.05 -3.30 -0.48
CA LEU A 96 -4.31 -4.15 -1.42
C LEU A 96 -3.97 -5.54 -0.88
N GLN A 97 -4.05 -5.78 0.44
CA GLN A 97 -3.91 -7.13 0.99
C GLN A 97 -5.14 -7.99 0.72
N GLN A 98 -6.30 -7.37 0.50
CA GLN A 98 -7.53 -8.06 0.19
C GLN A 98 -7.56 -8.41 -1.30
N GLU A 99 -7.60 -9.70 -1.63
CA GLU A 99 -7.61 -10.17 -3.01
C GLU A 99 -8.80 -9.60 -3.80
N ARG A 100 -9.97 -9.52 -3.16
CA ARG A 100 -11.18 -8.92 -3.74
C ARG A 100 -10.94 -7.49 -4.24
N PHE A 101 -10.25 -6.67 -3.44
CA PHE A 101 -9.97 -5.28 -3.80
C PHE A 101 -9.01 -5.17 -4.99
N ARG A 102 -8.08 -6.12 -5.14
CA ARG A 102 -7.16 -6.16 -6.31
C ARG A 102 -7.90 -6.32 -7.63
N THR A 103 -9.03 -7.03 -7.61
CA THR A 103 -9.89 -7.15 -8.78
C THR A 103 -10.80 -5.93 -8.93
N ASP A 104 -11.38 -5.45 -7.82
CA ASP A 104 -12.34 -4.35 -7.84
C ASP A 104 -11.71 -3.01 -8.27
N ILE A 105 -10.44 -2.75 -7.92
CA ILE A 105 -9.72 -1.51 -8.28
C ILE A 105 -9.49 -1.36 -9.80
N LEU A 106 -9.67 -2.42 -10.59
CA LEU A 106 -9.67 -2.35 -12.04
C LEU A 106 -10.89 -1.58 -12.57
N SER A 107 -11.99 -1.58 -11.81
CA SER A 107 -13.21 -0.86 -12.17
C SER A 107 -13.02 0.65 -12.04
N PRO A 108 -13.30 1.44 -13.09
CA PRO A 108 -13.15 2.90 -13.04
C PRO A 108 -14.09 3.55 -12.03
N GLU A 109 -15.21 2.91 -11.70
CA GLU A 109 -16.16 3.43 -10.71
C GLU A 109 -15.57 3.41 -9.29
N ILE A 110 -14.86 2.33 -8.95
CA ILE A 110 -14.17 2.22 -7.64
C ILE A 110 -13.09 3.30 -7.52
N VAL A 111 -12.31 3.49 -8.58
CA VAL A 111 -11.25 4.51 -8.63
C VAL A 111 -11.85 5.91 -8.44
N LYS A 112 -12.94 6.21 -9.14
CA LYS A 112 -13.64 7.49 -9.02
C LYS A 112 -14.13 7.73 -7.59
N MET A 113 -14.79 6.75 -6.98
CA MET A 113 -15.24 6.85 -5.59
C MET A 113 -14.10 7.10 -4.61
N MET A 114 -12.95 6.43 -4.78
CA MET A 114 -11.78 6.65 -3.92
C MET A 114 -11.15 8.04 -4.10
N VAL A 115 -11.13 8.56 -5.34
CA VAL A 115 -10.65 9.92 -5.62
C VAL A 115 -11.57 10.96 -4.97
N GLU A 116 -12.88 10.79 -5.09
CA GLU A 116 -13.88 11.65 -4.46
C GLU A 116 -13.80 11.60 -2.93
N GLU A 117 -13.63 10.42 -2.34
CA GLU A 117 -13.41 10.25 -0.90
C GLU A 117 -12.14 10.98 -0.44
N GLY A 118 -11.04 10.85 -1.19
CA GLY A 118 -9.78 11.55 -0.91
C GLY A 118 -9.92 13.07 -0.94
N ILE A 119 -10.67 13.61 -1.91
CA ILE A 119 -10.97 15.04 -2.00
C ILE A 119 -11.83 15.49 -0.81
N LYS A 120 -12.82 14.68 -0.41
CA LYS A 120 -13.70 14.97 0.73
C LYS A 120 -12.94 15.04 2.05
N ILE A 121 -12.02 14.10 2.30
CA ILE A 121 -11.20 14.09 3.52
C ILE A 121 -10.26 15.31 3.59
N CYS A 122 -9.73 15.77 2.45
CA CYS A 122 -8.95 17.01 2.40
C CYS A 122 -9.81 18.27 2.58
N ALA A 123 -11.06 18.26 2.09
CA ALA A 123 -11.99 19.38 2.21
C ALA A 123 -12.58 19.50 3.63
N GLU A 124 -12.82 18.37 4.28
CA GLU A 124 -13.24 18.27 5.68
C GLU A 124 -11.99 18.18 6.57
N GLY A 125 -11.30 19.32 6.75
CA GLY A 125 -10.24 19.45 7.77
C GLY A 125 -10.74 19.07 9.18
N PRO A 126 -9.84 18.88 10.16
CA PRO A 126 -10.16 18.32 11.46
C PRO A 126 -11.03 19.26 12.30
N SER A 127 -12.34 19.21 12.08
CA SER A 127 -13.35 19.77 12.96
C SER A 127 -14.66 19.03 12.76
N ALA A 128 -14.81 17.89 13.43
CA ALA A 128 -16.12 17.40 13.84
C ALA A 128 -15.97 16.38 14.98
N SER A 129 -15.59 16.88 16.16
CA SER A 129 -16.30 16.40 17.35
C SER A 129 -17.74 16.89 17.22
N CYS A 130 -18.65 16.00 16.84
CA CYS A 130 -20.03 16.14 17.26
C CYS A 130 -20.60 14.74 17.53
N GLU A 131 -20.79 14.48 18.81
CA GLU A 131 -21.52 13.37 19.38
C GLU A 131 -22.81 13.09 18.60
N THR A 132 -22.99 11.84 18.19
CA THR A 132 -24.33 11.31 17.96
C THR A 132 -24.93 11.01 19.34
N THR A 133 -25.48 12.03 19.99
CA THR A 133 -26.39 11.84 21.11
C THR A 133 -27.67 11.21 20.57
N LYS A 134 -27.83 9.92 20.84
CA LYS A 134 -29.04 9.14 20.59
C LYS A 134 -30.08 9.50 21.66
N GLY A 135 -31.08 10.29 21.31
CA GLY A 135 -32.26 10.63 22.11
C GLY A 135 -33.04 11.70 21.34
N THR A 136 -34.34 11.59 21.05
CA THR A 136 -35.42 11.04 21.84
C THR A 136 -36.59 10.74 20.91
N GLN A 137 -37.05 9.50 21.00
CA GLN A 137 -38.44 9.06 21.04
C GLN A 137 -39.41 9.62 19.99
N GLU A 138 -39.63 8.77 19.00
CA GLU A 138 -40.79 8.78 18.11
C GLU A 138 -42.09 8.47 18.91
N ASN A 139 -43.16 9.17 18.52
CA ASN A 139 -44.59 8.75 18.52
C ASN A 139 -45.51 9.15 19.71
N PRO A 140 -46.85 9.25 19.51
CA PRO A 140 -47.58 10.26 18.73
C PRO A 140 -48.68 11.01 19.50
N LYS A 141 -48.98 12.19 18.96
CA LYS A 141 -50.24 12.91 18.75
C LYS A 141 -51.61 12.39 19.33
N ILE A 142 -52.28 13.32 20.05
CA ILE A 142 -53.75 13.61 20.21
C ILE A 142 -54.55 12.77 21.25
N PRO A 143 -55.59 13.34 21.92
CA PRO A 143 -56.16 14.71 21.83
C PRO A 143 -55.86 15.62 23.02
#